data_AF-A0AA35TX21-F1
#
_entry.id   AF-A0AA35TX21-F1
#
_cell.length_a   1.000
_cell.length_b   1.000
_cell.length_c   1.000
_cell.angle_alpha   90.00
_cell.angle_beta   90.00
_cell.angle_gamma   90.00
#
_symmetry.space_group_name_H-M   'P 1'
#
loop_
_entity.id
_entity.type
_entity.pdbx_description
1 polymer ?
#
loop_
_entity_poly.entity_id
_entity_poly.type
_entity_poly.pdbx_seq_one_letter_code
_entity_poly.pdbx_strand_id
1 'polypeptide(L)'
;MINLTAFLGMGWPAIAVDKVAPVFQNMVAQGLVAKPVFGFYLDRDDETGELGGELILGGTDPTHYIGSLEYVPLSEETYWQFKMGGITINQQSSPYCSGGCNAIADTGTSIIVGPSDEIKKLNTQLGAKMEEGAYVFDCSKL
;
A
#
# COMPACT_ATOMS: atom_id res chain seq x y z
N MET A 1 9.09 17.49 4.92
CA MET A 1 7.92 17.71 4.05
C MET A 1 8.30 17.22 2.67
N ILE A 2 7.59 16.23 2.11
CA ILE A 2 7.87 15.72 0.76
C ILE A 2 7.51 16.80 -0.25
N ASN A 3 8.42 17.13 -1.16
CA ASN A 3 8.22 18.17 -2.18
C ASN A 3 7.94 17.53 -3.55
N LEU A 4 6.67 17.20 -3.82
CA LEU A 4 6.22 16.63 -5.09
C LEU A 4 5.59 17.72 -5.96
N THR A 5 5.85 17.65 -7.28
CA THR A 5 5.28 18.58 -8.26
C THR A 5 4.16 17.96 -9.11
N ALA A 6 4.03 16.63 -9.11
CA ALA A 6 3.04 15.90 -9.91
C ALA A 6 2.70 14.54 -9.30
N PHE A 7 1.57 13.99 -9.75
CA PHE A 7 1.15 12.60 -9.48
C PHE A 7 1.11 11.81 -10.78
N LEU A 8 1.58 10.56 -10.73
CA LEU A 8 1.46 9.61 -11.83
C LEU A 8 0.62 8.43 -11.35
N GLY A 9 -0.64 8.38 -11.79
CA GLY A 9 -1.58 7.34 -11.40
C GLY A 9 -1.20 5.97 -12.01
N MET A 10 -1.03 4.97 -11.15
CA MET A 10 -0.70 3.59 -11.52
C MET A 10 -1.89 2.62 -11.37
N GLY A 11 -3.11 3.14 -11.19
CA GLY A 11 -4.35 2.36 -11.04
C GLY A 11 -4.93 1.85 -12.37
N TRP A 12 -6.09 1.21 -12.30
CA TRP A 12 -6.78 0.69 -13.49
C TRP A 12 -7.56 1.78 -14.25
N PRO A 13 -7.77 1.62 -15.58
CA PRO A 13 -8.47 2.62 -16.39
C PRO A 13 -9.90 2.93 -15.91
N ALA A 14 -10.55 2.03 -15.17
CA ALA A 14 -11.92 2.21 -14.68
C ALA A 14 -12.08 3.48 -13.82
N ILE A 15 -11.05 3.86 -13.07
CA ILE A 15 -11.03 5.04 -12.19
C ILE A 15 -10.29 6.24 -12.78
N ALA A 16 -9.82 6.16 -14.03
CA ALA A 16 -9.22 7.29 -14.72
C ALA A 16 -10.29 8.34 -15.05
N VAL A 17 -10.07 9.57 -14.60
CA VAL A 17 -10.87 10.73 -15.02
C VAL A 17 -10.74 10.89 -16.54
N ASP A 18 -11.87 11.20 -17.18
CA ASP A 18 -12.00 11.31 -18.65
C ASP A 18 -11.62 10.05 -19.45
N LYS A 19 -11.47 8.90 -18.76
CA LYS A 19 -11.14 7.59 -19.36
C LYS A 19 -9.88 7.60 -20.21
N VAL A 20 -8.94 8.48 -19.88
CA VAL A 20 -7.60 8.49 -20.49
C VAL A 20 -6.86 7.21 -20.10
N ALA A 21 -6.20 6.57 -21.07
CA ALA A 21 -5.39 5.39 -20.81
C ALA A 21 -4.24 5.76 -19.84
N PRO A 22 -4.12 5.11 -18.66
CA PRO A 22 -3.04 5.43 -17.74
C PRO A 22 -1.68 5.01 -18.31
N VAL A 23 -0.61 5.64 -17.82
CA VAL A 23 0.74 5.55 -18.40
C VAL A 23 1.21 4.11 -18.54
N PHE A 24 1.08 3.30 -17.48
CA PHE A 24 1.59 1.93 -17.50
C PHE A 24 0.83 1.04 -18.50
N GLN A 25 -0.50 1.16 -18.57
CA GLN A 25 -1.32 0.42 -19.53
C GLN A 25 -0.96 0.80 -20.98
N ASN A 26 -0.64 2.07 -21.23
CA ASN A 26 -0.16 2.51 -22.53
C ASN A 26 1.22 1.91 -22.86
N MET A 27 2.14 1.84 -21.91
CA MET A 27 3.46 1.20 -22.09
C MET A 27 3.33 -0.30 -22.39
N VAL A 28 2.41 -0.99 -21.71
CA VAL A 28 2.10 -2.40 -21.97
C VAL A 28 1.54 -2.59 -23.38
N ALA A 29 0.57 -1.75 -23.78
CA ALA A 29 -0.04 -1.82 -25.11
C ALA A 29 0.98 -1.57 -26.24
N GLN A 30 1.98 -0.72 -26.00
CA GLN A 30 3.07 -0.43 -26.93
C GLN A 30 4.21 -1.47 -26.89
N GLY A 31 4.16 -2.46 -25.99
CA GLY A 31 5.23 -3.45 -25.84
C GLY A 31 6.55 -2.89 -25.31
N LEU A 32 6.50 -1.77 -24.56
CA LEU A 32 7.69 -1.09 -24.04
C LEU A 32 8.25 -1.72 -22.75
N VAL A 33 7.50 -2.64 -22.13
CA VAL A 33 7.90 -3.35 -20.91
C VAL A 33 8.00 -4.84 -21.19
N ALA A 34 8.99 -5.51 -20.60
CA ALA A 34 9.22 -6.94 -20.82
C ALA A 34 8.07 -7.82 -20.31
N LYS A 35 7.40 -7.39 -19.23
CA LYS A 35 6.23 -8.04 -18.63
C LYS A 35 5.20 -6.99 -18.23
N PRO A 36 3.90 -7.30 -18.24
CA PRO A 36 2.85 -6.36 -17.82
C PRO A 36 2.73 -6.27 -16.29
N VAL A 37 3.85 -6.03 -15.60
CA VAL A 37 3.93 -5.87 -14.14
C VAL A 37 4.86 -4.71 -13.79
N PHE A 38 4.68 -4.13 -12.61
CA PHE A 38 5.64 -3.20 -12.02
C PHE A 38 5.83 -3.52 -10.52
N GLY A 39 7.00 -3.18 -10.00
CA GLY A 39 7.36 -3.41 -8.59
C GLY A 39 7.74 -2.10 -7.91
N PHE A 40 7.38 -1.97 -6.64
CA PHE A 40 7.82 -0.89 -5.76
C PHE A 40 8.66 -1.45 -4.63
N TYR A 41 9.87 -0.89 -4.46
CA TYR A 41 10.62 -0.95 -3.22
C TYR A 41 10.56 0.45 -2.58
N LEU A 42 10.22 0.51 -1.30
CA LEU A 42 10.18 1.75 -0.53
C LEU A 42 11.06 1.54 0.69
N ASP A 43 12.14 2.30 0.78
CA ASP A 43 13.02 2.24 1.93
C ASP A 43 12.33 2.85 3.15
N ARG A 44 12.57 2.25 4.32
CA ARG A 44 12.06 2.73 5.61
C ARG A 44 13.12 3.49 6.40
N ASP A 45 14.38 3.38 6.02
CA ASP A 45 15.49 4.08 6.66
C ASP A 45 15.77 5.39 5.91
N ASP A 46 15.59 6.51 6.59
CA ASP A 46 15.86 7.84 6.07
C ASP A 46 17.18 8.44 6.61
N GLU A 47 17.92 7.70 7.44
CA GLU A 47 19.09 8.21 8.15
C GLU A 47 20.38 8.16 7.31
N THR A 48 20.46 7.28 6.31
CA THR A 48 21.70 6.99 5.58
C THR A 48 21.95 7.91 4.37
N GLY A 49 20.94 8.65 3.92
CA GLY A 49 21.02 9.51 2.73
C GLY A 49 21.10 8.73 1.40
N GLU A 50 20.74 7.45 1.39
CA GLU A 50 20.68 6.59 0.19
C GLU A 50 19.40 6.80 -0.64
N LEU A 51 19.27 6.05 -1.75
CA LEU A 51 18.07 6.03 -2.59
C LEU A 51 16.87 5.51 -1.77
N GLY A 52 15.92 6.39 -1.44
CA GLY A 52 14.76 6.04 -0.59
C GLY A 52 13.71 5.09 -1.20
N GLY A 53 13.97 4.53 -2.39
CA GLY A 53 13.08 3.58 -3.03
C GLY A 53 13.37 3.38 -4.53
N GLU A 54 12.69 2.40 -5.11
CA GLU A 54 12.80 2.03 -6.52
C GLU A 54 11.42 1.68 -7.11
N LEU A 55 11.16 2.12 -8.34
CA LEU A 55 10.06 1.65 -9.18
C LEU A 55 10.63 0.93 -10.40
N ILE A 56 10.26 -0.33 -10.57
CA ILE A 56 10.62 -1.13 -11.74
C ILE A 56 9.40 -1.31 -12.63
N LEU A 57 9.53 -0.92 -13.90
CA LEU A 57 8.51 -1.17 -14.92
C LEU A 57 8.93 -2.40 -15.73
N GLY A 58 8.11 -3.45 -15.69
CA GLY A 58 8.37 -4.71 -16.39
C GLY A 58 8.96 -5.85 -15.56
N GLY A 59 9.05 -5.70 -14.24
CA GLY A 59 9.63 -6.72 -13.36
C GLY A 59 9.66 -6.33 -11.88
N THR A 60 10.52 -7.02 -11.14
CA THR A 60 10.84 -6.83 -9.73
C THR A 60 12.35 -7.00 -9.56
N ASP A 61 12.95 -6.39 -8.54
CA ASP A 61 14.35 -6.61 -8.19
C ASP A 61 14.44 -7.59 -7.00
N PRO A 62 14.96 -8.82 -7.22
CA PRO A 62 15.17 -9.81 -6.16
C PRO A 62 16.13 -9.38 -5.06
N THR A 63 16.93 -8.33 -5.24
CA THR A 63 17.80 -7.82 -4.17
C THR A 63 17.00 -7.15 -3.04
N HIS A 64 15.78 -6.70 -3.32
CA HIS A 64 14.92 -5.97 -2.39
C HIS A 64 13.92 -6.85 -1.61
N TYR A 65 13.92 -8.18 -1.80
CA TYR A 65 13.05 -9.08 -1.04
C TYR A 65 13.69 -10.45 -0.78
N ILE A 66 13.23 -11.12 0.28
CA ILE A 66 13.67 -12.47 0.65
C ILE A 66 12.57 -13.47 0.27
N GLY A 67 12.96 -14.62 -0.26
CA GLY A 67 12.03 -15.69 -0.63
C GLY A 67 11.33 -15.44 -1.97
N SER A 68 10.11 -15.93 -2.10
CA SER A 68 9.31 -15.85 -3.33
C SER A 68 8.09 -14.95 -3.13
N LEU A 69 7.68 -14.27 -4.19
CA LEU A 69 6.44 -13.49 -4.19
C LEU A 69 5.23 -14.42 -4.17
N GLU A 70 4.29 -14.13 -3.28
CA GLU A 70 2.95 -14.70 -3.28
C GLU A 70 1.96 -13.72 -3.89
N TYR A 71 1.04 -14.22 -4.71
CA TYR A 71 0.09 -13.39 -5.45
C TYR A 71 -1.32 -13.58 -4.90
N VAL A 72 -2.02 -12.46 -4.72
CA VAL A 72 -3.45 -12.42 -4.42
C VAL A 72 -4.21 -11.89 -5.63
N PRO A 73 -5.32 -12.53 -6.04
CA PRO A 73 -6.09 -12.04 -7.18
C PRO A 73 -6.76 -10.71 -6.83
N LEU A 74 -6.91 -9.86 -7.84
CA LEU A 74 -7.72 -8.66 -7.71
C LEU A 74 -9.19 -9.06 -7.49
N SER A 75 -9.82 -8.32 -6.59
CA SER A 75 -11.27 -8.41 -6.36
C SER A 75 -12.06 -7.51 -7.31
N GLU A 76 -11.41 -6.46 -7.82
CA GLU A 76 -11.98 -5.50 -8.76
C GLU A 76 -10.85 -4.75 -9.50
N GLU A 77 -11.01 -4.49 -10.80
CA GLU A 77 -10.05 -3.76 -11.63
C GLU A 77 -10.32 -2.24 -11.58
N THR A 78 -10.25 -1.66 -10.37
CA THR A 78 -10.39 -0.22 -10.10
C THR A 78 -9.11 0.32 -9.44
N TYR A 79 -9.04 0.24 -8.12
CA TYR A 79 -7.79 0.34 -7.37
C TYR A 79 -7.03 -0.99 -7.48
N TRP A 80 -5.83 -1.07 -6.89
CA TRP A 80 -5.17 -2.36 -6.64
C TRP A 80 -5.84 -3.07 -5.47
N GLN A 81 -7.12 -3.44 -5.66
CA GLN A 81 -8.02 -3.94 -4.64
C GLN A 81 -8.03 -5.47 -4.57
N PHE A 82 -7.88 -6.02 -3.38
CA PHE A 82 -7.90 -7.47 -3.12
C PHE A 82 -8.76 -7.80 -1.89
N LYS A 83 -9.12 -9.08 -1.75
CA LYS A 83 -9.81 -9.58 -0.56
C LYS A 83 -8.80 -9.87 0.55
N MET A 84 -9.03 -9.31 1.73
CA MET A 84 -8.30 -9.61 2.96
C MET A 84 -9.15 -10.53 3.83
N GLY A 85 -8.57 -11.62 4.33
CA GLY A 85 -9.31 -12.63 5.10
C GLY A 85 -9.59 -12.26 6.56
N GLY A 86 -8.82 -11.35 7.12
CA GLY A 86 -8.94 -10.87 8.49
C GLY A 86 -7.66 -10.24 9.01
N ILE A 87 -7.71 -9.66 10.19
CA ILE A 87 -6.57 -9.03 10.86
C ILE A 87 -6.23 -9.83 12.12
N THR A 88 -4.95 -10.07 12.36
CA THR A 88 -4.46 -10.65 13.62
C THR A 88 -3.69 -9.60 14.41
N ILE A 89 -3.86 -9.63 15.74
CA ILE A 89 -3.17 -8.73 16.67
C ILE A 89 -2.51 -9.60 17.72
N ASN A 90 -1.21 -9.40 17.97
CA ASN A 90 -0.42 -10.25 18.87
C ASN A 90 -0.58 -11.75 18.56
N GLN A 91 -0.59 -12.10 17.27
CA GLN A 91 -0.78 -13.47 16.76
C GLN A 91 -2.15 -14.10 17.09
N GLN A 92 -3.11 -13.31 17.55
CA GLN A 92 -4.47 -13.76 17.84
C GLN A 92 -5.45 -13.19 16.82
N SER A 93 -6.48 -13.98 16.49
CA SER A 93 -7.57 -13.50 15.63
C SER A 93 -8.24 -12.30 16.28
N SER A 94 -8.40 -11.22 15.52
CA SER A 94 -9.08 -10.01 15.97
C SER A 94 -10.51 -9.93 15.43
N PRO A 95 -11.40 -9.12 16.05
CA PRO A 95 -12.73 -8.89 15.51
C PRO A 95 -12.72 -8.00 14.23
N TYR A 96 -11.58 -7.38 13.89
CA TYR A 96 -11.47 -6.47 12.75
C TYR A 96 -11.37 -7.25 11.43
N CYS A 97 -12.11 -6.80 10.41
CA CYS A 97 -12.22 -7.52 9.13
C CYS A 97 -12.65 -9.00 9.31
N SER A 98 -13.45 -9.31 10.34
CA SER A 98 -13.91 -10.68 10.60
C SER A 98 -14.87 -11.14 9.50
N GLY A 99 -14.59 -12.30 8.90
CA GLY A 99 -15.32 -12.79 7.71
C GLY A 99 -14.82 -12.21 6.38
N GLY A 100 -13.77 -11.39 6.44
CA GLY A 100 -13.10 -10.81 5.28
C GLY A 100 -13.62 -9.42 4.89
N CYS A 101 -12.78 -8.66 4.21
CA CYS A 101 -13.05 -7.30 3.76
C CYS A 101 -12.29 -6.99 2.46
N ASN A 102 -12.55 -5.82 1.88
CA ASN A 102 -11.75 -5.29 0.76
C ASN A 102 -10.57 -4.49 1.31
N ALA A 103 -9.41 -4.63 0.69
CA ALA A 103 -8.23 -3.83 0.95
C ALA A 103 -7.64 -3.34 -0.37
N ILE A 104 -6.89 -2.23 -0.34
CA ILE A 104 -6.14 -1.72 -1.49
C ILE A 104 -4.66 -1.63 -1.14
N ALA A 105 -3.80 -1.94 -2.10
CA ALA A 105 -2.38 -1.59 -2.03
C ALA A 105 -2.19 -0.21 -2.68
N ASP A 106 -1.93 0.81 -1.87
CA ASP A 106 -1.88 2.21 -2.32
C ASP A 106 -0.53 2.87 -1.96
N THR A 107 0.34 3.00 -2.95
CA THR A 107 1.65 3.67 -2.80
C THR A 107 1.53 5.19 -2.62
N GLY A 108 0.34 5.77 -2.83
CA GLY A 108 0.05 7.18 -2.60
C GLY A 108 -0.32 7.52 -1.16
N THR A 109 -0.55 6.53 -0.31
CA THR A 109 -0.94 6.72 1.10
C THR A 109 0.19 6.28 2.04
N SER A 110 0.66 7.17 2.92
CA SER A 110 1.81 6.93 3.79
C SER A 110 1.53 6.01 5.00
N ILE A 111 0.26 5.80 5.35
CA ILE A 111 -0.15 5.04 6.54
C ILE A 111 -1.14 3.94 6.18
N ILE A 112 -1.26 2.93 7.04
CA ILE A 112 -2.33 1.94 6.94
C ILE A 112 -3.64 2.58 7.42
N VAL A 113 -4.68 2.52 6.58
CA VAL A 113 -5.98 3.14 6.83
C VAL A 113 -7.06 2.06 6.94
N GLY A 114 -8.07 2.32 7.77
CA GLY A 114 -9.26 1.48 7.89
C GLY A 114 -10.47 2.28 8.39
N PRO A 115 -11.63 1.62 8.60
CA PRO A 115 -12.84 2.27 9.10
C PRO A 115 -12.59 3.00 10.42
N SER A 116 -13.05 4.25 10.54
CA SER A 116 -12.71 5.12 11.67
C SER A 116 -13.07 4.51 13.04
N ASP A 117 -14.22 3.84 13.14
CA ASP A 117 -14.66 3.19 14.37
C ASP A 117 -13.79 1.99 14.77
N GLU A 118 -13.31 1.22 13.78
CA GLU A 118 -12.43 0.08 14.00
C GLU A 118 -11.02 0.55 14.39
N ILE A 119 -10.47 1.53 13.66
CA ILE A 119 -9.16 2.12 13.94
C ILE A 119 -9.13 2.78 15.32
N LYS A 120 -10.21 3.45 15.74
CA LYS A 120 -10.32 4.02 17.09
C LYS A 120 -10.29 2.96 18.18
N LYS A 121 -11.04 1.87 18.00
CA LYS A 121 -11.05 0.73 18.94
C LYS A 121 -9.67 0.07 19.01
N LEU A 122 -9.04 -0.16 17.86
CA LEU A 122 -7.72 -0.76 17.75
C LEU A 122 -6.67 0.08 18.49
N ASN A 123 -6.58 1.38 18.20
CA ASN A 123 -5.59 2.24 18.85
C ASN A 123 -5.84 2.37 20.35
N THR A 124 -7.11 2.44 20.77
CA THR A 124 -7.45 2.44 22.20
C THR A 124 -6.99 1.14 22.89
N GLN A 125 -7.19 -0.02 22.23
CA GLN A 125 -6.76 -1.33 22.73
C GLN A 125 -5.23 -1.44 22.84
N LEU A 126 -4.51 -0.83 21.90
CA LEU A 126 -3.04 -0.78 21.92
C LEU A 126 -2.50 0.25 22.95
N GLY A 127 -3.35 1.09 23.53
CA GLY A 127 -2.97 2.11 24.50
C GLY A 127 -2.51 3.44 23.88
N ALA A 128 -2.76 3.63 22.58
CA ALA A 128 -2.50 4.90 21.90
C ALA A 128 -3.53 5.97 22.30
N LYS A 129 -3.12 7.23 22.19
CA LYS A 129 -3.98 8.40 22.42
C LYS A 129 -4.06 9.25 21.17
N MET A 130 -5.20 9.91 20.98
CA MET A 130 -5.39 10.84 19.88
C MET A 130 -4.79 12.20 20.28
N GLU A 131 -3.75 12.63 19.58
CA GLU A 131 -3.08 13.93 19.78
C GLU A 131 -2.83 14.57 18.41
N GLU A 132 -3.25 15.83 18.23
CA GLU A 132 -3.05 16.60 17.00
C GLU A 132 -3.48 15.89 15.69
N GLY A 133 -4.49 15.01 15.76
CA GLY A 133 -4.98 14.26 14.60
C GLY A 133 -4.21 12.97 14.29
N ALA A 134 -3.22 12.59 15.11
CA ALA A 134 -2.49 11.33 15.03
C ALA A 134 -2.63 10.47 16.30
N TYR A 135 -2.65 9.15 16.15
CA TYR A 135 -2.59 8.25 17.30
C TYR A 135 -1.13 8.10 17.73
N VAL A 136 -0.84 8.46 18.97
CA VAL A 136 0.52 8.47 19.53
C VAL A 136 0.65 7.49 20.69
N PHE A 137 1.86 6.94 20.83
CA PHE A 137 2.25 6.06 21.92
C PHE A 137 3.35 6.71 22.75
N ASP A 138 3.41 6.34 24.03
CA ASP A 138 4.54 6.66 24.89
C ASP A 138 5.70 5.72 24.54
N CYS A 139 6.74 6.24 23.90
CA CYS A 139 7.91 5.45 23.49
C CYS A 139 8.60 4.75 24.66
N SER A 140 8.42 5.20 25.91
CA SER A 140 8.97 4.51 27.08
C SER A 140 8.27 3.20 27.42
N LYS A 141 7.14 2.90 26.77
CA LYS A 141 6.33 1.68 26.96
C LYS A 141 6.47 0.67 25.82
N LEU A 142 7.33 0.94 24.84
CA LEU A 142 7.64 0.07 23.71
C LEU A 142 8.83 -0.83 24.01
#